data_AF-A0A2D7PRI8-F1
#
_entry.id   AF-A0A2D7PRI8-F1
#
_cell.length_a   1.000
_cell.length_b   1.000
_cell.length_c   1.000
_cell.angle_alpha   90.00
_cell.angle_beta   90.00
_cell.angle_gamma   90.00
#
_symmetry.space_group_name_H-M   'P 1'
#
loop_
_entity.id
_entity.type
_entity.pdbx_description
1 polymer ?
#
loop_
_entity_poly.entity_id
_entity_poly.type
_entity_poly.pdbx_seq_one_letter_code
_entity_poly.pdbx_strand_id
1 'polypeptide(L)'
;MQIGIVNSSVGNPNARLEDVVGEIEQFEKQGFAFVSCPNIFGVDAITAIAVAGQRTERIEMVTGVVPSPPRHPAALAQQALTTQAATGGRFVLGIGLSHKIVIEDMFGLSYSQPAKQMREYLEVLMPLLQGKPASFQGDLYRVNASVSVGDADPVPVLVAALGPKMLELTGRLAQGTSTWMTGLRTLADHVVPSINQSASSSGKPNPRILAAIPIALTDDAGSAREACDQAFAIYPSLPSYRAMLEREGVAQPSGIALIGNEATLRQGIAAFRDAGVTDFAASPFPAGEGVVDRTLAFLQSEM
;
A
#
# COMPACT_ATOMS: atom_id res chain seq x y z
N MET A 1 -3.07 8.74 14.11
CA MET A 1 -3.20 8.25 12.72
C MET A 1 -2.73 9.34 11.80
N GLN A 2 -1.82 9.04 10.88
CA GLN A 2 -1.38 9.96 9.83
C GLN A 2 -2.35 9.93 8.66
N ILE A 3 -2.53 11.07 7.98
CA ILE A 3 -3.30 11.16 6.74
C ILE A 3 -2.31 11.30 5.59
N GLY A 4 -2.44 10.40 4.62
CA GLY A 4 -1.71 10.41 3.37
C GLY A 4 -2.65 10.29 2.19
N ILE A 5 -2.06 10.17 1.00
CA ILE A 5 -2.80 10.12 -0.25
C ILE A 5 -2.28 9.03 -1.18
N VAL A 6 -3.17 8.40 -1.95
CA VAL A 6 -2.80 7.49 -3.03
C VAL A 6 -2.52 8.31 -4.28
N ASN A 7 -1.31 8.20 -4.84
CA ASN A 7 -1.01 8.77 -6.15
C ASN A 7 -1.48 7.79 -7.24
N SER A 8 -2.70 8.00 -7.75
CA SER A 8 -3.28 7.17 -8.79
C SER A 8 -2.63 7.35 -10.17
N SER A 9 -1.87 8.43 -10.42
CA SER A 9 -1.23 8.66 -11.72
C SER A 9 -0.06 7.71 -11.98
N VAL A 10 0.59 7.19 -10.93
CA VAL A 10 1.64 6.16 -11.05
C VAL A 10 1.13 4.93 -11.83
N GLY A 11 -0.11 4.53 -11.57
CA GLY A 11 -0.78 3.40 -12.22
C GLY A 11 -1.39 3.72 -13.59
N ASN A 12 -1.34 4.97 -14.04
CA ASN A 12 -1.90 5.40 -15.32
C ASN A 12 -0.85 5.22 -16.43
N PRO A 13 -1.10 4.36 -17.43
CA PRO A 13 -0.13 4.10 -18.50
C PRO A 13 0.19 5.31 -19.38
N ASN A 14 -0.64 6.36 -19.32
CA ASN A 14 -0.42 7.60 -20.08
C ASN A 14 0.27 8.69 -19.25
N ALA A 15 0.45 8.50 -17.94
CA ALA A 15 1.14 9.47 -17.11
C ALA A 15 2.63 9.49 -17.43
N ARG A 16 3.23 10.68 -17.47
CA ARG A 16 4.67 10.83 -17.60
C ARG A 16 5.29 10.79 -16.21
N LEU A 17 6.55 10.36 -16.13
CA LEU A 17 7.32 10.42 -14.90
C LEU A 17 7.31 11.83 -14.26
N GLU A 18 7.43 12.88 -15.07
CA GLU A 18 7.43 14.25 -14.57
C GLU A 18 6.08 14.65 -13.94
N ASP A 19 4.96 14.14 -14.47
CA ASP A 19 3.63 14.40 -13.92
C ASP A 19 3.50 13.76 -12.52
N VAL A 20 3.92 12.48 -12.41
CA VAL A 20 3.95 11.74 -11.14
C VAL A 20 4.82 12.46 -10.10
N VAL A 21 6.02 12.89 -10.49
CA VAL A 21 6.96 13.58 -9.59
C VAL A 21 6.39 14.93 -9.17
N GLY A 22 5.83 15.70 -10.10
CA GLY A 22 5.19 16.99 -9.81
C GLY A 22 3.99 16.87 -8.87
N GLU A 23 3.20 15.81 -8.99
CA GLU A 23 2.11 15.50 -8.05
C GLU A 23 2.63 15.19 -6.64
N ILE A 24 3.72 14.42 -6.51
CA ILE A 24 4.33 14.14 -5.20
C ILE A 24 4.84 15.43 -4.53
N GLU A 25 5.50 16.31 -5.28
CA GLU A 25 5.89 17.64 -4.78
C GLU A 25 4.67 18.46 -4.33
N GLN A 26 3.57 18.37 -5.08
CA GLN A 26 2.34 19.07 -4.74
C GLN A 26 1.69 18.51 -3.47
N PHE A 27 1.68 17.19 -3.29
CA PHE A 27 1.17 16.57 -2.07
C PHE A 27 2.00 16.96 -0.83
N GLU A 28 3.33 17.10 -0.97
CA GLU A 28 4.16 17.64 0.11
C GLU A 28 3.81 19.09 0.45
N LYS A 29 3.61 19.95 -0.57
CA LYS A 29 3.20 21.35 -0.37
C LYS A 29 1.83 21.47 0.28
N GLN A 30 0.94 20.53 0.00
CA GLN A 30 -0.38 20.44 0.63
C GLN A 30 -0.32 19.93 2.07
N GLY A 31 0.81 19.38 2.51
CA GLY A 31 1.03 18.94 3.90
C GLY A 31 0.76 17.47 4.16
N PHE A 32 0.54 16.64 3.13
CA PHE A 32 0.35 15.20 3.32
C PHE A 32 1.55 14.56 4.00
N ALA A 33 1.28 13.74 5.03
CA ALA A 33 2.34 13.07 5.78
C ALA A 33 3.05 12.00 4.93
N PHE A 34 2.31 11.32 4.06
CA PHE A 34 2.85 10.34 3.15
C PHE A 34 2.05 10.24 1.84
N VAL A 35 2.68 9.70 0.81
CA VAL A 35 2.06 9.31 -0.45
C VAL A 35 2.24 7.82 -0.70
N SER A 36 1.17 7.13 -1.08
CA SER A 36 1.18 5.73 -1.50
C SER A 36 1.18 5.65 -3.02
N CYS A 37 2.23 5.06 -3.59
CA CYS A 37 2.44 4.94 -5.03
C CYS A 37 2.19 3.48 -5.46
N PRO A 38 1.05 3.16 -6.09
CA PRO A 38 0.77 1.81 -6.57
C PRO A 38 1.75 1.41 -7.67
N ASN A 39 2.34 0.23 -7.59
CA ASN A 39 3.25 -0.27 -8.63
C ASN A 39 2.51 -1.24 -9.55
N ILE A 40 1.71 -0.68 -10.45
CA ILE A 40 1.02 -1.42 -11.49
C ILE A 40 1.41 -0.83 -12.86
N PHE A 41 0.61 -1.04 -13.91
CA PHE A 41 0.82 -0.48 -15.24
C PHE A 41 1.34 0.97 -15.20
N GLY A 42 2.12 1.38 -16.19
CA GLY A 42 2.68 2.73 -16.25
C GLY A 42 4.05 2.84 -15.60
N VAL A 43 4.25 3.87 -14.78
CA VAL A 43 5.56 4.24 -14.25
C VAL A 43 5.97 3.29 -13.11
N ASP A 44 7.24 2.85 -13.10
CA ASP A 44 7.78 2.07 -11.99
C ASP A 44 7.85 2.93 -10.71
N ALA A 45 7.10 2.52 -9.67
CA ALA A 45 6.89 3.33 -8.49
C ALA A 45 8.17 3.54 -7.67
N ILE A 46 9.04 2.52 -7.59
CA ILE A 46 10.31 2.62 -6.87
C ILE A 46 11.19 3.69 -7.54
N THR A 47 11.29 3.62 -8.87
CA THR A 47 12.07 4.60 -9.66
C THR A 47 11.49 6.00 -9.54
N ALA A 48 10.16 6.16 -9.64
CA ALA A 48 9.52 7.46 -9.48
C ALA A 48 9.75 8.07 -8.09
N ILE A 49 9.65 7.25 -7.04
CA ILE A 49 9.93 7.67 -5.66
C ILE A 49 11.38 8.12 -5.49
N ALA A 50 12.35 7.42 -6.10
CA ALA A 50 13.76 7.83 -6.02
C ALA A 50 13.97 9.22 -6.65
N VAL A 51 13.32 9.50 -7.79
CA VAL A 51 13.39 10.81 -8.45
C VAL A 51 12.67 11.88 -7.63
N ALA A 52 11.46 11.61 -7.13
CA ALA A 52 10.71 12.53 -6.29
C ALA A 52 11.39 12.80 -4.94
N GLY A 53 12.11 11.82 -4.39
CA GLY A 53 12.87 11.95 -3.15
C GLY A 53 13.96 13.01 -3.20
N GLN A 54 14.57 13.23 -4.37
CA GLN A 54 15.56 14.28 -4.59
C GLN A 54 14.93 15.68 -4.75
N ARG A 55 13.60 15.76 -4.87
CA ARG A 55 12.84 16.99 -5.10
C ARG A 55 11.89 17.36 -3.96
N THR A 56 11.87 16.54 -2.92
CA THR A 56 11.03 16.71 -1.72
C THR A 56 11.90 16.59 -0.49
N GLU A 57 11.41 17.04 0.66
CA GLU A 57 12.21 17.12 1.89
C GLU A 57 11.60 16.38 3.09
N ARG A 58 10.28 16.20 3.11
CA ARG A 58 9.52 15.80 4.29
C ARG A 58 8.56 14.65 4.05
N ILE A 59 7.88 14.61 2.90
CA ILE A 59 6.84 13.60 2.64
C ILE A 59 7.44 12.20 2.62
N GLU A 60 6.82 11.27 3.35
CA GLU A 60 7.17 9.85 3.27
C GLU A 60 6.55 9.24 2.00
N MET A 61 7.27 8.35 1.33
CA MET A 61 6.80 7.70 0.10
C MET A 61 6.75 6.20 0.30
N VAL A 62 5.57 5.62 0.06
CA VAL A 62 5.29 4.21 0.29
C VAL A 62 4.89 3.56 -1.03
N THR A 63 5.47 2.41 -1.40
CA THR A 63 4.88 1.65 -2.53
C THR A 63 3.59 0.95 -2.11
N GLY A 64 2.52 1.04 -2.92
CA GLY A 64 1.18 0.50 -2.60
C GLY A 64 0.60 -0.48 -3.63
N VAL A 65 1.21 -1.60 -4.00
CA VAL A 65 2.47 -2.21 -3.54
C VAL A 65 3.24 -2.79 -4.73
N VAL A 66 4.53 -3.07 -4.54
CA VAL A 66 5.39 -3.73 -5.53
C VAL A 66 5.06 -5.22 -5.62
N PRO A 67 4.76 -5.77 -6.82
CA PRO A 67 4.68 -7.21 -7.01
C PRO A 67 6.03 -7.88 -6.71
N SER A 68 6.07 -8.73 -5.69
CA SER A 68 7.29 -9.45 -5.31
C SER A 68 7.65 -10.63 -6.23
N PRO A 69 6.72 -11.44 -6.78
CA PRO A 69 7.09 -12.60 -7.60
C PRO A 69 8.01 -12.33 -8.80
N PRO A 70 7.85 -11.23 -9.59
CA PRO A 70 8.72 -10.97 -10.73
C PRO A 70 10.12 -10.46 -10.35
N ARG A 71 10.41 -10.23 -9.06
CA ARG A 71 11.67 -9.63 -8.60
C ARG A 71 12.37 -10.53 -7.60
N HIS A 72 13.61 -10.93 -7.87
CA HIS A 72 14.40 -11.66 -6.87
C HIS A 72 14.58 -10.80 -5.60
N PRO A 73 14.48 -11.35 -4.37
CA PRO A 73 14.54 -10.57 -3.13
C PRO A 73 15.84 -9.75 -2.99
N ALA A 74 16.98 -10.27 -3.45
CA ALA A 74 18.23 -9.51 -3.45
C ALA A 74 18.24 -8.32 -4.42
N ALA A 75 17.59 -8.46 -5.58
CA ALA A 75 17.46 -7.36 -6.54
C ALA A 75 16.53 -6.28 -5.98
N LEU A 76 15.40 -6.67 -5.38
CA LEU A 76 14.49 -5.73 -4.74
C LEU A 76 15.17 -5.03 -3.55
N ALA A 77 15.98 -5.73 -2.76
CA ALA A 77 16.74 -5.12 -1.68
C ALA A 77 17.68 -4.01 -2.18
N GLN A 78 18.39 -4.26 -3.28
CA GLN A 78 19.27 -3.27 -3.89
C GLN A 78 18.50 -2.05 -4.39
N GLN A 79 17.36 -2.26 -5.06
CA GLN A 79 16.49 -1.17 -5.52
C GLN A 79 15.95 -0.34 -4.33
N ALA A 80 15.48 -1.01 -3.28
CA ALA A 80 14.90 -0.37 -2.11
C ALA A 80 15.93 0.45 -1.32
N LEU A 81 17.13 -0.10 -1.06
CA LEU A 81 18.20 0.63 -0.37
C LEU A 81 18.70 1.83 -1.17
N THR A 82 18.79 1.70 -2.50
CA THR A 82 19.13 2.83 -3.38
C THR A 82 18.08 3.93 -3.30
N THR A 83 16.81 3.53 -3.29
CA THR A 83 15.68 4.47 -3.15
C THR A 83 15.67 5.13 -1.78
N GLN A 84 15.99 4.38 -0.72
CA GLN A 84 16.09 4.92 0.64
C GLN A 84 17.19 5.96 0.78
N ALA A 85 18.35 5.76 0.14
CA ALA A 85 19.37 6.80 0.04
C ALA A 85 18.86 8.02 -0.74
N ALA A 86 18.18 7.81 -1.87
CA ALA A 86 17.66 8.90 -2.71
C ALA A 86 16.54 9.71 -2.02
N THR A 87 15.79 9.12 -1.10
CA THR A 87 14.74 9.83 -0.34
C THR A 87 15.23 10.40 0.98
N GLY A 88 16.49 10.16 1.37
CA GLY A 88 17.01 10.56 2.67
C GLY A 88 16.28 9.86 3.83
N GLY A 89 16.03 8.55 3.69
CA GLY A 89 15.41 7.73 4.74
C GLY A 89 13.87 7.71 4.73
N ARG A 90 13.22 8.42 3.80
CA ARG A 90 11.76 8.60 3.74
C ARG A 90 11.03 7.56 2.88
N PHE A 91 11.68 6.48 2.47
CA PHE A 91 11.05 5.43 1.66
C PHE A 91 10.59 4.24 2.52
N VAL A 92 9.37 3.78 2.24
CA VAL A 92 8.81 2.56 2.81
C VAL A 92 8.41 1.61 1.70
N LEU A 93 8.95 0.39 1.76
CA LEU A 93 8.72 -0.62 0.75
C LEU A 93 7.45 -1.41 1.07
N GLY A 94 6.35 -1.05 0.42
CA GLY A 94 5.18 -1.93 0.37
C GLY A 94 5.32 -2.99 -0.72
N ILE A 95 5.15 -4.26 -0.35
CA ILE A 95 5.21 -5.42 -1.26
C ILE A 95 3.94 -6.26 -1.21
N GLY A 96 3.67 -7.01 -2.27
CA GLY A 96 2.60 -8.00 -2.28
C GLY A 96 2.80 -9.07 -3.34
N LEU A 97 2.03 -10.14 -3.25
CA LEU A 97 2.09 -11.23 -4.23
C LEU A 97 1.40 -10.87 -5.55
N SER A 98 0.72 -9.72 -5.63
CA SER A 98 -0.21 -9.39 -6.71
C SER A 98 -1.38 -10.39 -6.78
N HIS A 99 -1.99 -10.56 -7.94
CA HIS A 99 -3.13 -11.44 -8.17
C HIS A 99 -2.74 -12.60 -9.08
N LYS A 100 -3.38 -13.76 -8.87
CA LYS A 100 -3.11 -14.98 -9.66
C LYS A 100 -3.14 -14.71 -11.18
N ILE A 101 -4.17 -14.02 -11.66
CA ILE A 101 -4.33 -13.59 -13.06
C ILE A 101 -3.12 -12.78 -13.57
N VAL A 102 -2.54 -11.90 -12.74
CA VAL A 102 -1.36 -11.11 -13.12
C VAL A 102 -0.11 -11.99 -13.15
N ILE A 103 0.08 -12.81 -12.12
CA ILE A 103 1.31 -13.60 -11.98
C ILE A 103 1.36 -14.75 -12.99
N GLU A 104 0.28 -15.52 -13.12
CA GLU A 104 0.21 -16.66 -14.03
C GLU A 104 -0.06 -16.23 -15.46
N ASP A 105 -1.17 -15.53 -15.70
CA ASP A 105 -1.65 -15.35 -17.08
C ASP A 105 -0.95 -14.19 -17.80
N MET A 106 -0.50 -13.15 -17.09
CA MET A 106 0.24 -12.03 -17.70
C MET A 106 1.75 -12.21 -17.66
N PHE A 107 2.32 -12.70 -16.54
CA PHE A 107 3.77 -12.83 -16.38
C PHE A 107 4.31 -14.25 -16.61
N GLY A 108 3.45 -15.28 -16.71
CA GLY A 108 3.89 -16.66 -16.94
C GLY A 108 4.62 -17.27 -15.74
N LEU A 109 4.46 -16.73 -14.54
CA LEU A 109 5.10 -17.18 -13.31
C LEU A 109 4.14 -18.03 -12.46
N SER A 110 4.66 -18.90 -11.59
CA SER A 110 3.81 -19.70 -10.69
C SER A 110 3.21 -18.84 -9.58
N TYR A 111 1.90 -19.00 -9.33
CA TYR A 111 1.22 -18.48 -8.13
C TYR A 111 0.87 -19.60 -7.15
N SER A 112 1.80 -20.54 -6.95
CA SER A 112 1.61 -21.65 -6.00
C SER A 112 2.10 -21.29 -4.60
N GLN A 113 1.43 -21.82 -3.57
CA GLN A 113 1.83 -21.72 -2.17
C GLN A 113 2.11 -20.26 -1.69
N PRO A 114 1.17 -19.31 -1.88
CA PRO A 114 1.42 -17.88 -1.67
C PRO A 114 2.02 -17.54 -0.31
N ALA A 115 1.51 -18.13 0.78
CA ALA A 115 2.03 -17.89 2.14
C ALA A 115 3.48 -18.35 2.30
N LYS A 116 3.86 -19.48 1.68
CA LYS A 116 5.24 -19.97 1.70
C LYS A 116 6.14 -19.08 0.85
N GLN A 117 5.67 -18.68 -0.32
CA GLN A 117 6.40 -17.76 -1.20
C GLN A 117 6.72 -16.46 -0.47
N MET A 118 5.72 -15.79 0.13
CA MET A 118 5.95 -14.56 0.90
C MET A 118 6.88 -14.79 2.11
N ARG A 119 6.74 -15.92 2.83
CA ARG A 119 7.60 -16.25 3.97
C ARG A 119 9.06 -16.34 3.54
N GLU A 120 9.37 -17.21 2.58
CA GLU A 120 10.76 -17.40 2.12
C GLU A 120 11.32 -16.13 1.49
N TYR A 121 10.48 -15.34 0.81
CA TYR A 121 10.87 -14.04 0.28
C TYR A 121 11.31 -13.08 1.39
N LEU A 122 10.53 -12.95 2.46
CA LEU A 122 10.83 -12.07 3.59
C LEU A 122 12.05 -12.54 4.39
N GLU A 123 12.25 -13.86 4.57
CA GLU A 123 13.43 -14.42 5.22
C GLU A 123 14.74 -14.05 4.49
N VAL A 124 14.68 -13.86 3.17
CA VAL A 124 15.81 -13.35 2.38
C VAL A 124 15.86 -11.82 2.36
N LEU A 125 14.73 -11.16 2.14
CA LEU A 125 14.67 -9.71 1.93
C LEU A 125 15.00 -8.93 3.21
N MET A 126 14.43 -9.32 4.36
CA MET A 126 14.50 -8.51 5.59
C MET A 126 15.93 -8.31 6.11
N PRO A 127 16.82 -9.33 6.13
CA PRO A 127 18.23 -9.11 6.49
C PRO A 127 18.94 -8.17 5.51
N LEU A 128 18.72 -8.33 4.20
CA LEU A 128 19.37 -7.50 3.18
C LEU A 128 18.98 -6.03 3.32
N LEU A 129 17.71 -5.73 3.60
CA LEU A 129 17.24 -4.36 3.85
C LEU A 129 17.78 -3.74 5.14
N GLN A 130 18.42 -4.53 6.02
CA GLN A 130 19.13 -4.06 7.22
C GLN A 130 20.64 -3.97 7.01
N GLY A 131 21.13 -4.12 5.77
CA GLY A 131 22.56 -4.18 5.46
C GLY A 131 23.25 -5.44 5.98
N LYS A 132 22.49 -6.49 6.32
CA LYS A 132 23.01 -7.77 6.80
C LYS A 132 23.03 -8.80 5.68
N PRO A 133 24.01 -9.73 5.65
CA PRO A 133 23.99 -10.83 4.70
C PRO A 133 22.78 -11.75 4.94
N ALA A 134 22.20 -12.27 3.87
CA ALA A 134 21.17 -13.31 3.90
C ALA A 134 21.78 -14.66 3.50
N SER A 135 21.61 -15.65 4.37
CA SER A 135 21.93 -17.06 4.12
C SER A 135 20.69 -17.89 4.40
N PHE A 136 19.95 -18.23 3.35
CA PHE A 136 18.65 -18.90 3.45
C PHE A 136 18.60 -20.15 2.56
N GLN A 137 18.11 -21.25 3.12
CA GLN A 137 17.88 -22.50 2.42
C GLN A 137 16.44 -22.96 2.65
N GLY A 138 15.57 -22.61 1.71
CA GLY A 138 14.18 -23.05 1.66
C GLY A 138 13.89 -23.90 0.43
N ASP A 139 12.61 -24.12 0.18
CA ASP A 139 12.16 -24.95 -0.93
C ASP A 139 12.00 -24.14 -2.22
N LEU A 140 11.68 -22.84 -2.09
CA LEU A 140 11.50 -21.91 -3.21
C LEU A 140 12.75 -21.03 -3.40
N TYR A 141 13.43 -20.65 -2.31
CA TYR A 141 14.64 -19.83 -2.35
C TYR A 141 15.84 -20.54 -1.71
N ARG A 142 16.98 -20.53 -2.42
CA ARG A 142 18.30 -20.90 -1.89
C ARG A 142 19.26 -19.76 -2.19
N VAL A 143 19.53 -18.93 -1.20
CA VAL A 143 20.21 -17.64 -1.38
C VAL A 143 21.34 -17.49 -0.36
N ASN A 144 22.52 -17.14 -0.87
CA ASN A 144 23.63 -16.61 -0.09
C ASN A 144 24.03 -15.29 -0.72
N ALA A 145 23.61 -14.17 -0.14
CA ALA A 145 23.77 -12.85 -0.74
C ALA A 145 24.06 -11.78 0.32
N SER A 146 24.72 -10.71 -0.09
CA SER A 146 24.86 -9.49 0.68
C SER A 146 24.62 -8.31 -0.25
N VAL A 147 23.91 -7.31 0.24
CA VAL A 147 23.62 -6.07 -0.47
C VAL A 147 23.93 -4.93 0.50
N SER A 148 24.66 -3.94 0.02
CA SER A 148 24.95 -2.71 0.75
C SER A 148 24.95 -1.53 -0.22
N VAL A 149 24.39 -0.41 0.21
CA VAL A 149 24.34 0.84 -0.55
C VAL A 149 24.75 1.97 0.38
N GLY A 150 26.02 2.36 0.34
CA GLY A 150 26.55 3.51 1.08
C GLY A 150 26.09 3.59 2.54
N ASP A 151 25.58 4.75 2.91
CA ASP A 151 25.01 5.11 4.20
C ASP A 151 23.47 5.03 4.22
N ALA A 152 22.86 4.28 3.31
CA ALA A 152 21.41 4.12 3.27
C ALA A 152 20.88 3.55 4.59
N ASP A 153 19.85 4.20 5.15
CA ASP A 153 19.13 3.69 6.30
C ASP A 153 18.47 2.33 5.99
N PRO A 154 18.13 1.53 7.02
CA PRO A 154 17.29 0.36 6.83
C PRO A 154 15.93 0.73 6.24
N VAL A 155 15.39 -0.12 5.35
CA VAL A 155 14.10 0.12 4.69
C VAL A 155 12.96 -0.58 5.44
N PRO A 156 11.94 0.15 5.96
CA PRO A 156 10.74 -0.47 6.53
C PRO A 156 9.90 -1.16 5.44
N VAL A 157 9.28 -2.29 5.81
CA VAL A 157 8.46 -3.09 4.88
C VAL A 157 7.01 -3.19 5.35
N LEU A 158 6.08 -2.87 4.44
CA LEU A 158 4.65 -3.16 4.57
C LEU A 158 4.27 -4.29 3.62
N VAL A 159 3.51 -5.28 4.10
CA VAL A 159 3.06 -6.39 3.24
C VAL A 159 1.58 -6.21 2.93
N ALA A 160 1.16 -6.38 1.68
CA ALA A 160 -0.25 -6.46 1.32
C ALA A 160 -0.85 -7.78 1.84
N ALA A 161 -1.28 -7.77 3.10
CA ALA A 161 -1.79 -8.92 3.82
C ALA A 161 -3.25 -8.71 4.23
N LEU A 162 -4.13 -9.62 3.77
CA LEU A 162 -5.56 -9.61 4.08
C LEU A 162 -6.04 -10.93 4.73
N GLY A 163 -5.45 -12.06 4.32
CA GLY A 163 -5.81 -13.39 4.82
C GLY A 163 -5.15 -13.70 6.18
N PRO A 164 -5.74 -14.56 7.02
CA PRO A 164 -5.22 -14.88 8.36
C PRO A 164 -3.75 -15.30 8.36
N LYS A 165 -3.38 -16.27 7.50
CA LYS A 165 -1.98 -16.74 7.38
C LYS A 165 -1.00 -15.65 6.96
N MET A 166 -1.44 -14.71 6.12
CA MET A 166 -0.59 -13.59 5.68
C MET A 166 -0.43 -12.55 6.79
N LEU A 167 -1.49 -12.24 7.54
CA LEU A 167 -1.43 -11.34 8.68
C LEU A 167 -0.54 -11.89 9.79
N GLU A 168 -0.67 -13.19 10.08
CA GLU A 168 0.20 -13.91 11.01
C GLU A 168 1.67 -13.79 10.58
N LEU A 169 1.98 -14.15 9.33
CA LEU A 169 3.32 -14.03 8.78
C LEU A 169 3.86 -12.59 8.86
N THR A 170 3.02 -11.62 8.49
CA THR A 170 3.41 -10.20 8.42
C THR A 170 3.74 -9.65 9.79
N GLY A 171 2.92 -9.92 10.81
CA GLY A 171 3.19 -9.47 12.18
C GLY A 171 4.49 -10.04 12.76
N ARG A 172 4.95 -11.19 12.26
CA ARG A 172 6.23 -11.81 12.65
C ARG A 172 7.43 -11.20 11.95
N LEU A 173 7.33 -10.95 10.64
CA LEU A 173 8.50 -10.76 9.78
C LEU A 173 8.67 -9.32 9.26
N ALA A 174 7.61 -8.52 9.21
CA ALA A 174 7.62 -7.18 8.62
C ALA A 174 7.20 -6.09 9.62
N GLN A 175 7.26 -4.82 9.20
CA GLN A 175 6.89 -3.69 10.05
C GLN A 175 5.39 -3.40 10.03
N GLY A 176 4.63 -3.95 9.08
CA GLY A 176 3.22 -3.65 8.98
C GLY A 176 2.51 -4.22 7.77
N THR A 177 1.24 -3.86 7.62
CA THR A 177 0.39 -4.22 6.47
C THR A 177 -0.06 -2.98 5.70
N SER A 178 -0.23 -3.14 4.40
CA SER A 178 -0.84 -2.14 3.51
C SER A 178 -2.07 -2.75 2.84
N THR A 179 -3.22 -2.14 3.07
CA THR A 179 -4.51 -2.62 2.54
C THR A 179 -5.08 -1.62 1.54
N TRP A 180 -5.75 -2.12 0.51
CA TRP A 180 -6.51 -1.33 -0.44
C TRP A 180 -7.97 -1.76 -0.36
N MET A 181 -8.91 -0.81 -0.37
CA MET A 181 -10.36 -1.09 -0.35
C MET A 181 -10.75 -2.20 0.63
N THR A 182 -10.22 -2.13 1.85
CA THR A 182 -10.62 -3.02 2.94
C THR A 182 -11.49 -2.22 3.88
N GLY A 183 -12.75 -2.65 4.04
CA GLY A 183 -13.73 -1.89 4.81
C GLY A 183 -13.43 -1.85 6.30
N LEU A 184 -14.09 -0.91 6.96
CA LEU A 184 -13.87 -0.58 8.36
C LEU A 184 -14.10 -1.80 9.27
N ARG A 185 -15.16 -2.58 9.04
CA ARG A 185 -15.48 -3.75 9.87
C ARG A 185 -14.37 -4.79 9.78
N THR A 186 -13.90 -5.08 8.58
CA THR A 186 -12.82 -6.04 8.33
C THR A 186 -11.50 -5.56 8.92
N LEU A 187 -11.24 -4.25 8.89
CA LEU A 187 -10.06 -3.70 9.56
C LEU A 187 -10.15 -3.88 11.08
N ALA A 188 -11.26 -3.44 11.68
CA ALA A 188 -11.47 -3.45 13.12
C ALA A 188 -11.54 -4.87 13.71
N ASP A 189 -12.28 -5.76 13.06
CA ASP A 189 -12.61 -7.07 13.63
C ASP A 189 -11.61 -8.16 13.22
N HIS A 190 -10.85 -7.95 12.14
CA HIS A 190 -9.99 -8.97 11.55
C HIS A 190 -8.54 -8.52 11.35
N VAL A 191 -8.28 -7.47 10.56
CA VAL A 191 -6.89 -7.11 10.17
C VAL A 191 -6.08 -6.61 11.36
N VAL A 192 -6.58 -5.58 12.04
CA VAL A 192 -5.91 -4.92 13.17
C VAL A 192 -5.66 -5.89 14.32
N PRO A 193 -6.65 -6.64 14.84
CA PRO A 193 -6.40 -7.58 15.93
C PRO A 193 -5.46 -8.71 15.52
N SER A 194 -5.61 -9.29 14.32
CA SER A 194 -4.78 -10.42 13.89
C SER A 194 -3.29 -10.07 13.79
N ILE A 195 -2.96 -8.92 13.17
CA ILE A 195 -1.56 -8.53 12.98
C ILE A 195 -0.90 -8.09 14.29
N ASN A 196 -1.64 -7.36 15.14
CA ASN A 196 -1.15 -6.97 16.48
C ASN A 196 -0.94 -8.20 17.36
N GLN A 197 -1.85 -9.18 17.33
CA GLN A 197 -1.68 -10.43 18.06
C GLN A 197 -0.41 -11.15 17.61
N SER A 198 -0.22 -11.34 16.30
CA SER A 198 0.98 -12.00 15.77
C SER A 198 2.28 -11.29 16.16
N ALA A 199 2.32 -9.96 16.05
CA ALA A 199 3.47 -9.16 16.44
C ALA A 199 3.77 -9.29 17.94
N SER A 200 2.76 -9.13 18.79
CA SER A 200 2.90 -9.23 20.23
C SER A 200 3.38 -10.62 20.69
N SER A 201 2.80 -11.70 20.15
CA SER A 201 3.23 -13.08 20.41
C SER A 201 4.66 -13.37 19.93
N SER A 202 5.21 -12.52 19.06
CA SER A 202 6.56 -12.65 18.51
C SER A 202 7.56 -11.66 19.13
N GLY A 203 7.15 -10.93 20.17
CA GLY A 203 7.97 -9.91 20.82
C GLY A 203 8.30 -8.72 19.91
N LYS A 204 7.48 -8.46 18.89
CA LYS A 204 7.65 -7.32 17.97
C LYS A 204 6.85 -6.10 18.44
N PRO A 205 7.27 -4.88 18.07
CA PRO A 205 6.47 -3.68 18.27
C PRO A 205 5.11 -3.75 17.55
N ASN A 206 4.19 -2.85 17.92
CA ASN A 206 2.92 -2.71 17.24
C ASN A 206 3.14 -2.44 15.73
N PRO A 207 2.52 -3.22 14.84
CA PRO A 207 2.67 -3.04 13.39
C PRO A 207 2.06 -1.73 12.90
N ARG A 208 2.64 -1.19 11.84
CA ARG A 208 2.02 -0.13 11.02
C ARG A 208 0.88 -0.73 10.19
N ILE A 209 -0.26 -0.05 10.14
CA ILE A 209 -1.47 -0.49 9.44
C ILE A 209 -1.92 0.65 8.53
N LEU A 210 -1.58 0.51 7.25
CA LEU A 210 -1.96 1.44 6.19
C LEU A 210 -3.27 0.97 5.54
N ALA A 211 -4.29 1.83 5.59
CA ALA A 211 -5.58 1.61 4.95
C ALA A 211 -5.78 2.63 3.83
N ALA A 212 -5.72 2.16 2.58
CA ALA A 212 -5.98 2.96 1.40
C ALA A 212 -7.44 2.82 0.96
N ILE A 213 -8.19 3.93 0.98
CA ILE A 213 -9.66 3.93 0.87
C ILE A 213 -10.11 4.94 -0.19
N PRO A 214 -10.96 4.53 -1.16
CA PRO A 214 -11.60 5.46 -2.08
C PRO A 214 -12.43 6.49 -1.32
N ILE A 215 -12.29 7.77 -1.69
CA ILE A 215 -12.99 8.86 -1.01
C ILE A 215 -13.52 9.89 -2.01
N ALA A 216 -14.71 10.43 -1.76
CA ALA A 216 -15.30 11.50 -2.56
C ALA A 216 -16.16 12.45 -1.72
N LEU A 217 -15.82 13.73 -1.74
CA LEU A 217 -16.63 14.81 -1.19
C LEU A 217 -17.66 15.28 -2.21
N THR A 218 -18.93 14.98 -1.96
CA THR A 218 -20.03 15.28 -2.88
C THR A 218 -21.38 15.31 -2.16
N ASP A 219 -22.29 16.13 -2.67
CA ASP A 219 -23.71 16.12 -2.27
C ASP A 219 -24.51 15.07 -3.06
N ASP A 220 -23.98 14.59 -4.20
CA ASP A 220 -24.57 13.52 -5.00
C ASP A 220 -23.87 12.17 -4.72
N ALA A 221 -24.22 11.59 -3.56
CA ALA A 221 -23.71 10.30 -3.16
C ALA A 221 -24.28 9.14 -4.01
N GLY A 222 -25.32 9.35 -4.82
CA GLY A 222 -25.86 8.34 -5.71
C GLY A 222 -24.92 8.12 -6.89
N SER A 223 -24.70 9.16 -7.69
CA SER A 223 -23.82 9.09 -8.87
C SER A 223 -22.37 8.81 -8.49
N ALA A 224 -21.89 9.28 -7.34
CA ALA A 224 -20.55 8.96 -6.90
C ALA A 224 -20.34 7.48 -6.54
N ARG A 225 -21.37 6.78 -6.04
CA ARG A 225 -21.30 5.32 -5.81
C ARG A 225 -21.24 4.57 -7.14
N GLU A 226 -22.04 4.96 -8.12
CA GLU A 226 -22.00 4.37 -9.47
C GLU A 226 -20.63 4.57 -10.12
N ALA A 227 -20.07 5.78 -10.04
CA ALA A 227 -18.73 6.09 -10.54
C ALA A 227 -17.64 5.27 -9.83
N CYS A 228 -17.75 5.10 -8.51
CA CYS A 228 -16.85 4.25 -7.72
C CYS A 228 -16.88 2.79 -8.20
N ASP A 229 -18.08 2.22 -8.36
CA ASP A 229 -18.25 0.84 -8.79
C ASP A 229 -17.75 0.61 -10.21
N GLN A 230 -17.93 1.58 -11.10
CA GLN A 230 -17.39 1.54 -12.45
C GLN A 230 -15.85 1.63 -12.44
N ALA A 231 -15.27 2.58 -11.70
CA ALA A 231 -13.82 2.79 -11.64
C ALA A 231 -13.08 1.57 -11.07
N PHE A 232 -13.71 0.85 -10.13
CA PHE A 232 -13.11 -0.26 -9.40
C PHE A 232 -13.74 -1.63 -9.72
N ALA A 233 -14.41 -1.75 -10.87
CA ALA A 233 -15.18 -2.93 -11.28
C ALA A 233 -14.37 -4.24 -11.34
N ILE A 234 -13.05 -4.19 -11.48
CA ILE A 234 -12.19 -5.38 -11.50
C ILE A 234 -12.11 -6.06 -10.13
N TYR A 235 -12.17 -5.30 -9.03
CA TYR A 235 -11.85 -5.80 -7.70
C TYR A 235 -12.82 -6.88 -7.18
N PRO A 236 -14.16 -6.79 -7.38
CA PRO A 236 -15.07 -7.88 -7.02
C PRO A 236 -14.78 -9.23 -7.71
N SER A 237 -14.09 -9.21 -8.85
CA SER A 237 -13.68 -10.43 -9.55
C SER A 237 -12.46 -11.12 -8.92
N LEU A 238 -11.65 -10.37 -8.16
CA LEU A 238 -10.41 -10.84 -7.55
C LEU A 238 -10.69 -11.54 -6.22
N PRO A 239 -10.26 -12.81 -6.01
CA PRO A 239 -10.63 -13.59 -4.83
C PRO A 239 -10.33 -12.93 -3.48
N SER A 240 -9.19 -12.23 -3.37
CA SER A 240 -8.80 -11.55 -2.13
C SER A 240 -9.73 -10.41 -1.77
N TYR A 241 -10.17 -9.61 -2.74
CA TYR A 241 -11.05 -8.47 -2.50
C TYR A 241 -12.51 -8.90 -2.37
N ARG A 242 -12.95 -9.90 -3.13
CA ARG A 242 -14.26 -10.53 -2.91
C ARG A 242 -14.43 -11.00 -1.47
N ALA A 243 -13.42 -11.68 -0.91
CA ALA A 243 -13.46 -12.10 0.49
C ALA A 243 -13.55 -10.92 1.48
N MET A 244 -12.98 -9.75 1.17
CA MET A 244 -13.14 -8.56 2.01
C MET A 244 -14.55 -7.96 1.86
N LEU A 245 -15.09 -7.87 0.65
CA LEU A 245 -16.46 -7.42 0.39
C LEU A 245 -17.49 -8.30 1.12
N GLU A 246 -17.32 -9.63 1.07
CA GLU A 246 -18.14 -10.60 1.81
C GLU A 246 -18.07 -10.36 3.33
N ARG A 247 -16.87 -10.08 3.87
CA ARG A 247 -16.68 -9.73 5.29
C ARG A 247 -17.29 -8.40 5.68
N GLU A 248 -17.48 -7.47 4.75
CA GLU A 248 -18.24 -6.22 4.94
C GLU A 248 -19.75 -6.42 4.73
N GLY A 249 -20.17 -7.51 4.10
CA GLY A 249 -21.58 -7.75 3.76
C GLY A 249 -22.05 -6.83 2.63
N VAL A 250 -21.14 -6.36 1.78
CA VAL A 250 -21.42 -5.52 0.62
C VAL A 250 -20.98 -6.22 -0.66
N ALA A 251 -21.61 -5.90 -1.78
CA ALA A 251 -21.30 -6.54 -3.07
C ALA A 251 -20.29 -5.75 -3.91
N GLN A 252 -20.21 -4.43 -3.71
CA GLN A 252 -19.52 -3.51 -4.60
C GLN A 252 -18.55 -2.59 -3.85
N PRO A 253 -17.50 -2.08 -4.51
CA PRO A 253 -16.50 -1.18 -3.90
C PRO A 253 -17.08 0.07 -3.25
N SER A 254 -18.18 0.62 -3.77
CA SER A 254 -18.87 1.77 -3.21
C SER A 254 -19.43 1.55 -1.80
N GLY A 255 -19.63 0.28 -1.40
CA GLY A 255 -19.99 -0.08 -0.03
C GLY A 255 -18.82 0.02 0.97
N ILE A 256 -17.60 0.17 0.48
CA ILE A 256 -16.37 0.37 1.28
C ILE A 256 -15.89 1.83 1.22
N ALA A 257 -16.13 2.52 0.11
CA ALA A 257 -15.69 3.89 -0.10
C ALA A 257 -16.31 4.89 0.89
N LEU A 258 -15.56 5.95 1.22
CA LEU A 258 -16.07 7.10 1.98
C LEU A 258 -16.65 8.12 1.00
N ILE A 259 -17.97 8.16 0.87
CA ILE A 259 -18.67 9.03 -0.09
C ILE A 259 -19.73 9.84 0.65
N GLY A 260 -19.67 11.16 0.56
CA GLY A 260 -20.68 12.05 1.13
C GLY A 260 -20.16 13.46 1.38
N ASN A 261 -20.80 14.17 2.30
CA ASN A 261 -20.40 15.51 2.72
C ASN A 261 -19.25 15.47 3.75
N GLU A 262 -18.76 16.64 4.17
CA GLU A 262 -17.62 16.76 5.09
C GLU A 262 -17.87 16.04 6.42
N ALA A 263 -19.09 16.10 6.97
CA ALA A 263 -19.41 15.45 8.23
C ALA A 263 -19.31 13.92 8.10
N THR A 264 -19.82 13.36 7.00
CA THR A 264 -19.69 11.93 6.67
C THR A 264 -18.23 11.53 6.52
N LEU A 265 -17.43 12.29 5.77
CA LEU A 265 -16.02 11.96 5.57
C LEU A 265 -15.21 12.04 6.86
N ARG A 266 -15.39 13.11 7.66
CA ARG A 266 -14.71 13.29 8.94
C ARG A 266 -15.05 12.18 9.94
N GLN A 267 -16.33 11.81 10.03
CA GLN A 267 -16.76 10.67 10.85
C GLN A 267 -16.14 9.36 10.36
N GLY A 268 -16.11 9.12 9.05
CA GLY A 268 -15.49 7.94 8.46
C GLY A 268 -14.00 7.85 8.79
N ILE A 269 -13.24 8.92 8.57
CA ILE A 269 -11.80 8.98 8.88
C ILE A 269 -11.55 8.75 10.38
N ALA A 270 -12.35 9.37 11.25
CA ALA A 270 -12.25 9.13 12.70
C ALA A 270 -12.52 7.66 13.06
N ALA A 271 -13.49 7.02 12.41
CA ALA A 271 -13.78 5.61 12.66
C ALA A 271 -12.62 4.68 12.30
N PHE A 272 -11.88 4.93 11.19
CA PHE A 272 -10.66 4.19 10.88
C PHE A 272 -9.58 4.37 11.96
N ARG A 273 -9.42 5.60 12.49
CA ARG A 273 -8.50 5.88 13.61
C ARG A 273 -8.87 5.06 14.84
N ASP A 274 -10.15 5.06 15.20
CA ASP A 274 -10.66 4.34 16.38
C ASP A 274 -10.55 2.82 16.22
N ALA A 275 -10.62 2.32 14.98
CA ALA A 275 -10.37 0.93 14.64
C ALA A 275 -8.88 0.51 14.76
N GLY A 276 -7.96 1.45 15.03
CA GLY A 276 -6.53 1.18 15.18
C GLY A 276 -5.72 1.26 13.89
N VAL A 277 -6.26 1.87 12.83
CA VAL A 277 -5.48 2.24 11.63
C VAL A 277 -4.45 3.30 12.01
N THR A 278 -3.19 3.08 11.62
CA THR A 278 -2.10 4.02 11.91
C THR A 278 -1.94 5.04 10.78
N ASP A 279 -2.25 4.65 9.55
CA ASP A 279 -2.05 5.43 8.33
C ASP A 279 -3.28 5.33 7.43
N PHE A 280 -3.99 6.43 7.25
CA PHE A 280 -5.13 6.50 6.34
C PHE A 280 -4.67 7.12 5.03
N ALA A 281 -4.67 6.34 3.94
CA ALA A 281 -4.32 6.82 2.61
C ALA A 281 -5.60 7.09 1.82
N ALA A 282 -5.94 8.37 1.66
CA ALA A 282 -7.09 8.79 0.88
C ALA A 282 -6.85 8.52 -0.61
N SER A 283 -7.81 7.94 -1.32
CA SER A 283 -7.78 7.80 -2.78
C SER A 283 -8.95 8.54 -3.41
N PRO A 284 -8.82 9.85 -3.67
CA PRO A 284 -9.81 10.58 -4.45
C PRO A 284 -10.02 9.96 -5.82
N PHE A 285 -11.26 9.85 -6.27
CA PHE A 285 -11.59 9.28 -7.58
C PHE A 285 -12.53 10.20 -8.38
N PRO A 286 -12.53 10.12 -9.73
CA PRO A 286 -13.39 10.96 -10.57
C PRO A 286 -14.87 10.57 -10.43
N ALA A 287 -15.59 11.29 -9.56
CA ALA A 287 -17.00 11.05 -9.27
C ALA A 287 -17.92 12.22 -9.71
N GLY A 288 -17.44 13.02 -10.67
CA GLY A 288 -18.06 14.26 -11.13
C GLY A 288 -17.04 15.40 -11.26
N GLU A 289 -17.44 16.47 -11.95
CA GLU A 289 -16.58 17.65 -12.15
C GLU A 289 -16.19 18.28 -10.80
N GLY A 290 -14.89 18.54 -10.63
CA GLY A 290 -14.33 19.17 -9.42
C GLY A 290 -14.39 18.32 -8.14
N VAL A 291 -14.92 17.08 -8.16
CA VAL A 291 -15.02 16.24 -6.95
C VAL A 291 -13.64 15.92 -6.38
N VAL A 292 -12.67 15.59 -7.23
CA VAL A 292 -11.30 15.30 -6.79
C VAL A 292 -10.69 16.51 -6.10
N ASP A 293 -10.76 17.70 -6.70
CA ASP A 293 -10.19 18.93 -6.14
C ASP A 293 -10.85 19.32 -4.81
N ARG A 294 -12.17 19.23 -4.71
CA ARG A 294 -12.90 19.48 -3.46
C ARG A 294 -12.51 18.48 -2.37
N THR A 295 -12.34 17.21 -2.74
CA THR A 295 -11.92 16.16 -1.80
C THR A 295 -10.50 16.41 -1.31
N LEU A 296 -9.58 16.83 -2.19
CA LEU A 296 -8.22 17.22 -1.83
C LEU A 296 -8.21 18.43 -0.89
N ALA A 297 -8.99 19.47 -1.19
CA ALA A 297 -9.10 20.66 -0.34
C ALA A 297 -9.63 20.31 1.06
N PHE A 298 -10.64 19.42 1.15
CA PHE A 298 -11.13 18.91 2.42
C PHE A 298 -10.05 18.13 3.19
N LEU A 299 -9.34 17.20 2.54
CA LEU A 299 -8.27 16.46 3.19
C LEU A 299 -7.18 17.39 3.74
N GLN A 300 -6.87 18.46 3.00
CA GLN A 300 -5.93 19.49 3.45
C GLN A 300 -6.41 20.22 4.72
N SER A 301 -7.71 20.41 4.93
CA SER A 301 -8.22 21.02 6.16
C SER A 301 -8.29 20.07 7.36
N GLU A 302 -8.05 18.77 7.17
CA GLU A 302 -8.07 17.76 8.24
C GLU A 302 -6.67 17.39 8.78
N MET A 303 -5.60 18.00 8.24
CA MET A 303 -4.20 17.79 8.64
C MET A 303 -3.70 18.88 9.59
#